data_AF-A0A7C6IVE7-F1
#
_entry.id   AF-A0A7C6IVE7-F1
#
_cell.length_a   1.000
_cell.length_b   1.000
_cell.length_c   1.000
_cell.angle_alpha   90.00
_cell.angle_beta   90.00
_cell.angle_gamma   90.00
#
_symmetry.space_group_name_H-M   'P 1'
#
loop_
_entity.id
_entity.type
_entity.pdbx_description
1 polymer ?
#
loop_
_entity_poly.entity_id
_entity_poly.type
_entity_poly.pdbx_seq_one_letter_code
_entity_poly.pdbx_strand_id
1 'polypeptide(L)'
;MKVRRKIKDSFSYAIAGIVYALKTQRNMRVHFTIALAVLFFSSFFNLSNFELLALFFAIVLVILSEMINTAIEATVDILTEKYHSKARIAKDVAAGAVLTAVLNSIIIGLVIFLNKINQFFPNIKLIAGQSTLHLIFIFIAAFFLIGAIILALFS
;
A
#
# COMPACT_ATOMS: atom_id res chain seq x y z
N MET A 1 -19.55 30.50 6.23
CA MET A 1 -20.52 30.06 7.26
C MET A 1 -20.03 28.73 7.85
N LYS A 2 -19.55 28.69 9.10
CA LYS A 2 -19.11 27.43 9.75
C LYS A 2 -20.35 26.67 10.22
N VAL A 3 -20.83 25.74 9.39
CA VAL A 3 -21.87 24.79 9.82
C VAL A 3 -21.27 23.95 10.96
N ARG A 4 -21.86 24.01 12.16
CA ARG A 4 -21.52 23.11 13.27
C ARG A 4 -21.92 21.69 12.86
N ARG A 5 -20.99 20.94 12.27
CA ARG A 5 -21.21 19.56 11.83
C ARG A 5 -21.33 18.68 13.07
N LYS A 6 -22.35 17.84 13.14
CA LYS A 6 -22.45 16.83 14.20
C LYS A 6 -21.41 15.75 13.91
N ILE A 7 -20.82 15.16 14.95
CA ILE A 7 -19.80 14.09 14.80
C ILE A 7 -20.30 12.95 13.90
N LYS A 8 -21.59 12.59 14.03
CA LYS A 8 -22.25 11.58 13.18
C LYS A 8 -22.16 11.90 11.69
N ASP A 9 -22.32 13.17 11.32
CA ASP A 9 -22.27 13.60 9.91
C ASP A 9 -20.85 13.43 9.36
N SER A 10 -19.82 13.77 10.14
CA SER A 10 -18.41 13.59 9.76
C SER A 10 -18.05 12.11 9.51
N PHE A 11 -18.53 11.19 10.34
CA PHE A 11 -18.35 9.75 10.11
C PHE A 11 -19.06 9.28 8.85
N SER A 12 -20.29 9.74 8.62
CA SER A 12 -21.04 9.41 7.41
C SER A 12 -20.29 9.86 6.14
N TYR A 13 -19.71 11.05 6.15
CA TYR A 13 -18.92 11.55 5.01
C TYR A 13 -17.62 10.77 4.80
N ALA A 14 -16.91 10.41 5.88
CA ALA A 14 -15.70 9.60 5.78
C ALA A 14 -16.00 8.21 5.18
N ILE A 15 -17.06 7.56 5.65
CA ILE A 15 -17.51 6.27 5.12
C ILE A 15 -17.92 6.41 3.64
N ALA A 16 -18.65 7.46 3.29
CA ALA A 16 -19.02 7.73 1.90
C ALA A 16 -17.78 7.87 1.00
N GLY A 17 -16.71 8.52 1.48
CA GLY A 17 -15.44 8.64 0.76
C GLY A 17 -14.75 7.29 0.52
N ILE A 18 -14.71 6.41 1.53
CA ILE A 18 -14.17 5.05 1.40
C ILE A 18 -15.00 4.24 0.39
N VAL A 19 -16.32 4.28 0.52
CA VAL A 19 -17.25 3.57 -0.38
C VAL A 19 -17.13 4.08 -1.82
N TYR A 20 -16.98 5.39 -2.00
CA TYR A 20 -16.75 6.00 -3.30
C TYR A 20 -15.49 5.42 -3.94
N ALA A 21 -14.34 5.51 -3.24
CA ALA A 21 -13.07 5.00 -3.76
C ALA A 21 -13.15 3.50 -4.11
N LEU A 22 -13.77 2.67 -3.27
CA LEU A 22 -13.97 1.24 -3.54
C LEU A 22 -14.87 0.98 -4.75
N LYS A 23 -15.90 1.80 -4.98
CA LYS A 23 -16.84 1.58 -6.08
C LYS A 23 -16.34 2.12 -7.42
N THR A 24 -15.60 3.23 -7.42
CA THR A 24 -15.20 3.88 -8.67
C THR A 24 -13.81 3.46 -9.12
N GLN A 25 -12.86 3.27 -8.20
CA GLN A 25 -11.46 3.07 -8.55
C GLN A 25 -11.11 1.59 -8.71
N ARG A 26 -10.62 1.21 -9.89
CA ARG A 26 -10.21 -0.16 -10.19
C ARG A 26 -9.04 -0.60 -9.30
N ASN A 27 -8.03 0.24 -9.14
CA ASN A 27 -6.85 -0.05 -8.34
C ASN A 27 -7.21 -0.25 -6.87
N MET A 28 -8.07 0.60 -6.30
CA MET A 28 -8.64 0.39 -4.96
C MET A 28 -9.29 -0.98 -4.79
N ARG A 29 -10.13 -1.43 -5.74
CA ARG A 29 -10.76 -2.77 -5.69
C ARG A 29 -9.73 -3.89 -5.71
N VAL A 30 -8.69 -3.76 -6.53
CA VAL A 30 -7.60 -4.74 -6.63
C VAL A 30 -6.85 -4.81 -5.30
N HIS A 31 -6.40 -3.67 -4.76
CA HIS A 31 -5.69 -3.61 -3.48
C HIS A 31 -6.53 -4.18 -2.34
N PHE A 32 -7.81 -3.83 -2.27
CA PHE A 32 -8.71 -4.35 -1.23
C PHE A 32 -8.92 -5.86 -1.34
N THR A 33 -9.10 -6.39 -2.56
CA THR A 33 -9.26 -7.84 -2.80
C THR A 33 -8.00 -8.60 -2.41
N ILE A 34 -6.82 -8.09 -2.79
CA ILE A 34 -5.52 -8.67 -2.42
C ILE A 34 -5.35 -8.63 -0.89
N ALA A 35 -5.67 -7.50 -0.25
CA ALA A 35 -5.61 -7.37 1.20
C ALA A 35 -6.47 -8.42 1.92
N LEU A 36 -7.71 -8.64 1.46
CA LEU A 36 -8.57 -9.68 2.02
C LEU A 36 -7.98 -11.08 1.82
N ALA A 37 -7.44 -11.37 0.63
CA ALA A 37 -6.80 -12.66 0.37
C ALA A 37 -5.59 -12.87 1.29
N VAL A 38 -4.73 -11.85 1.44
CA VAL A 38 -3.55 -11.91 2.31
C VAL A 38 -3.94 -12.09 3.78
N LEU A 39 -4.96 -11.39 4.28
CA LEU A 39 -5.46 -11.57 5.64
C LEU A 39 -6.06 -12.97 5.85
N PHE A 40 -6.81 -13.47 4.86
CA PHE A 40 -7.33 -14.84 4.88
C PHE A 40 -6.19 -15.86 4.93
N PHE A 41 -5.18 -15.74 4.06
CA PHE A 41 -4.00 -16.62 4.09
C PHE A 41 -3.22 -16.49 5.40
N SER A 42 -3.13 -15.30 5.97
CA SER A 42 -2.44 -15.08 7.24
C SER A 42 -3.05 -15.87 8.40
N SER A 43 -4.35 -16.17 8.35
CA SER A 43 -5.02 -16.98 9.38
C SER A 43 -4.57 -18.44 9.43
N PHE A 44 -3.96 -18.95 8.36
CA PHE A 44 -3.38 -20.31 8.33
C PHE A 44 -1.96 -20.35 8.91
N PHE A 45 -1.34 -19.19 9.13
CA PHE A 45 -0.01 -19.09 9.72
C PHE A 45 -0.12 -18.58 11.16
N ASN A 46 0.67 -19.16 12.07
CA ASN A 46 0.77 -18.67 13.45
C ASN A 46 1.60 -17.38 13.50
N LEU A 47 1.01 -16.27 13.04
CA LEU A 47 1.60 -14.94 13.13
C LEU A 47 1.59 -14.44 14.57
N SER A 48 2.70 -13.84 15.00
CA SER A 48 2.75 -13.09 16.24
C SER A 48 1.95 -11.80 16.14
N ASN A 49 1.58 -11.23 17.29
CA ASN A 49 0.84 -9.96 17.33
C ASN A 49 1.57 -8.83 16.59
N PHE A 50 2.90 -8.78 16.66
CA PHE A 50 3.70 -7.77 15.96
C PHE A 50 3.71 -7.98 14.44
N GLU A 51 3.78 -9.22 13.97
CA GLU A 51 3.69 -9.54 12.53
C GLU A 51 2.32 -9.19 11.97
N LEU A 52 1.24 -9.51 12.71
CA LEU A 52 -0.12 -9.16 12.30
C LEU A 52 -0.34 -7.63 12.26
N LEU A 53 0.16 -6.91 13.26
CA LEU A 53 0.11 -5.44 13.29
C LEU A 53 0.88 -4.82 12.12
N ALA A 54 2.08 -5.31 11.83
CA ALA A 54 2.88 -4.84 10.70
C ALA A 54 2.18 -5.11 9.35
N LEU A 55 1.59 -6.30 9.19
CA LEU A 55 0.81 -6.66 8.00
C LEU A 55 -0.40 -5.75 7.83
N PHE A 56 -1.16 -5.53 8.90
CA PHE A 56 -2.33 -4.66 8.89
C PHE A 56 -1.94 -3.20 8.58
N PHE A 57 -0.88 -2.70 9.19
CA PHE A 57 -0.35 -1.36 8.92
C PHE A 57 0.04 -1.20 7.45
N ALA A 58 0.72 -2.19 6.87
CA ALA A 58 1.12 -2.17 5.47
C ALA A 58 -0.10 -2.11 4.52
N ILE A 59 -1.13 -2.92 4.80
CA ILE A 59 -2.38 -2.93 4.03
C ILE A 59 -3.09 -1.57 4.12
N VAL A 60 -3.25 -1.04 5.34
CA VAL A 60 -3.92 0.25 5.56
C VAL A 60 -3.16 1.38 4.87
N LEU A 61 -1.82 1.35 4.86
CA LEU A 61 -1.01 2.35 4.19
C LEU A 61 -1.23 2.36 2.67
N VAL A 62 -1.37 1.19 2.03
CA VAL A 62 -1.70 1.09 0.60
C VAL A 62 -3.07 1.70 0.31
N ILE A 63 -4.09 1.32 1.10
CA ILE A 63 -5.46 1.83 0.94
C ILE A 63 -5.49 3.35 1.15
N LEU A 64 -4.79 3.85 2.18
CA LEU A 64 -4.69 5.28 2.46
C LEU A 64 -4.04 6.05 1.30
N SER A 65 -2.90 5.58 0.79
CA SER A 65 -2.24 6.20 -0.36
C SER A 65 -3.13 6.23 -1.60
N GLU A 66 -3.87 5.16 -1.87
CA GLU A 66 -4.81 5.08 -2.99
C GLU A 66 -5.99 6.07 -2.84
N MET A 67 -6.51 6.23 -1.61
CA MET A 67 -7.53 7.25 -1.32
C MET A 67 -7.00 8.67 -1.52
N ILE A 68 -5.76 8.94 -1.09
CA ILE A 68 -5.11 10.24 -1.30
C ILE A 68 -4.91 10.48 -2.80
N ASN A 69 -4.45 9.47 -3.56
CA ASN A 69 -4.32 9.56 -5.01
C ASN A 69 -5.65 9.94 -5.68
N THR A 70 -6.73 9.24 -5.31
CA THR A 70 -8.08 9.52 -5.81
C THR A 70 -8.53 10.94 -5.49
N ALA A 71 -8.25 11.44 -4.28
CA ALA A 71 -8.60 12.79 -3.87
C ALA A 71 -7.82 13.86 -4.65
N ILE A 72 -6.53 13.61 -4.91
CA ILE A 72 -5.68 14.50 -5.72
C ILE A 72 -6.18 14.50 -7.17
N GLU A 73 -6.43 13.34 -7.77
CA GLU A 73 -6.98 13.23 -9.13
C GLU A 73 -8.28 14.01 -9.26
N ALA A 74 -9.24 13.79 -8.37
CA ALA A 74 -10.52 14.50 -8.38
C ALA A 74 -10.35 16.02 -8.23
N THR A 75 -9.42 16.47 -7.38
CA THR A 75 -9.15 17.91 -7.21
C THR A 75 -8.51 18.51 -8.46
N VAL A 76 -7.56 17.81 -9.07
CA VAL A 76 -6.87 18.27 -10.28
C VAL A 76 -7.84 18.32 -11.47
N ASP A 77 -8.72 17.32 -11.60
CA ASP A 77 -9.71 17.24 -12.67
C ASP A 77 -10.73 18.39 -12.64
N ILE A 78 -11.03 18.93 -11.46
CA ILE A 78 -11.89 20.11 -11.31
C ILE A 78 -11.17 21.38 -11.79
N LEU A 79 -9.87 21.49 -11.52
CA LEU A 79 -9.11 22.73 -11.74
C LEU A 79 -8.65 22.94 -13.19
N THR A 80 -8.60 21.87 -14.00
CA THR A 80 -8.09 21.99 -15.37
C THR A 80 -8.80 21.03 -16.33
N GLU A 81 -9.47 21.59 -17.33
CA GLU A 81 -10.05 20.83 -18.46
C GLU A 81 -9.04 20.59 -19.59
N LYS A 82 -7.94 21.36 -19.61
CA LYS A 82 -6.86 21.25 -20.60
C LYS A 82 -5.60 20.69 -19.94
N TYR A 83 -4.74 20.07 -20.74
CA TYR A 83 -3.46 19.55 -20.25
C TYR A 83 -2.60 20.67 -19.65
N HIS A 84 -2.12 20.47 -18.41
CA HIS A 84 -1.23 21.40 -17.72
C HIS A 84 -0.07 20.62 -17.10
N SER A 85 1.17 21.07 -17.30
CA SER A 85 2.38 20.37 -16.83
C SER A 85 2.38 20.10 -15.31
N LYS A 86 2.02 21.11 -14.51
CA LYS A 86 1.87 20.98 -13.05
C LYS A 86 0.79 19.98 -12.62
N ALA A 87 -0.33 19.92 -13.34
CA ALA A 87 -1.40 18.97 -13.07
C ALA A 87 -0.94 17.52 -13.32
N ARG A 88 -0.17 17.30 -14.39
CA ARG A 88 0.49 16.02 -14.65
C ARG A 88 1.43 15.64 -13.49
N ILE A 89 2.33 16.53 -13.08
CA ILE A 89 3.27 16.25 -11.98
C ILE A 89 2.53 15.87 -10.69
N ALA A 90 1.45 16.59 -10.35
CA ALA A 90 0.66 16.28 -9.15
C ALA A 90 0.07 14.86 -9.19
N LYS A 91 -0.49 14.44 -10.33
CA LYS A 91 -1.01 13.08 -10.53
C LYS A 91 0.11 12.04 -10.53
N ASP A 92 1.22 12.30 -11.20
CA ASP A 92 2.37 11.39 -11.27
C ASP A 92 2.97 11.14 -9.87
N VAL A 93 3.10 12.18 -9.05
CA VAL A 93 3.59 12.06 -7.66
C VAL A 93 2.60 11.29 -6.79
N ALA A 94 1.31 11.53 -6.95
CA ALA A 94 0.27 10.82 -6.20
C ALA A 94 0.25 9.31 -6.54
N ALA A 95 0.38 8.96 -7.81
CA ALA A 95 0.53 7.57 -8.25
C ALA A 95 1.84 6.95 -7.72
N GLY A 96 2.94 7.72 -7.71
CA GLY A 96 4.21 7.32 -7.11
C GLY A 96 4.13 7.00 -5.60
N ALA A 97 3.28 7.72 -4.86
CA ALA A 97 3.03 7.44 -3.45
C ALA A 97 2.28 6.10 -3.24
N VAL A 98 1.33 5.78 -4.12
CA VAL A 98 0.66 4.45 -4.12
C VAL A 98 1.68 3.34 -4.39
N LEU A 99 2.50 3.49 -5.43
CA LEU A 99 3.53 2.52 -5.79
C LEU A 99 4.49 2.27 -4.61
N THR A 100 4.95 3.32 -3.95
CA THR A 100 5.82 3.25 -2.77
C THR A 100 5.16 2.46 -1.64
N ALA A 101 3.88 2.70 -1.35
CA ALA A 101 3.15 1.95 -0.33
C ALA A 101 3.00 0.47 -0.70
N VAL A 102 2.73 0.17 -1.98
CA VAL A 102 2.62 -1.21 -2.48
C VAL A 102 3.95 -1.95 -2.32
N LEU A 103 5.07 -1.36 -2.72
CA LEU A 103 6.40 -1.95 -2.55
C LEU A 103 6.70 -2.24 -1.07
N ASN A 104 6.40 -1.29 -0.17
CA ASN A 104 6.52 -1.51 1.27
C ASN A 104 5.67 -2.70 1.75
N SER A 105 4.43 -2.82 1.27
CA SER A 105 3.55 -3.95 1.65
C SER A 105 4.06 -5.30 1.17
N ILE A 106 4.66 -5.35 -0.02
CA ILE A 106 5.28 -6.56 -0.57
C ILE A 106 6.48 -6.96 0.29
N ILE A 107 7.34 -6.01 0.66
CA ILE A 107 8.51 -6.24 1.51
C ILE A 107 8.08 -6.84 2.86
N ILE A 108 7.13 -6.21 3.54
CA ILE A 108 6.62 -6.67 4.84
C ILE A 108 6.01 -8.07 4.70
N GLY A 109 5.18 -8.30 3.68
CA GLY A 109 4.58 -9.60 3.40
C GLY A 109 5.63 -10.68 3.18
N LEU A 110 6.65 -10.42 2.36
CA LEU A 110 7.73 -11.38 2.11
C LEU A 110 8.49 -11.71 3.39
N VAL A 111 8.87 -10.72 4.20
CA VAL A 111 9.58 -10.97 5.47
C VAL A 111 8.75 -11.87 6.40
N ILE A 112 7.45 -11.61 6.54
CA ILE A 112 6.58 -12.38 7.42
C ILE A 112 6.35 -13.78 6.87
N PHE A 113 5.88 -13.91 5.63
CA PHE A 113 5.46 -15.20 5.08
C PHE A 113 6.64 -16.13 4.77
N LEU A 114 7.79 -15.63 4.36
CA LEU A 114 8.99 -16.47 4.14
C LEU A 114 9.45 -17.14 5.44
N ASN A 115 9.45 -16.40 6.55
CA ASN A 115 9.81 -16.94 7.86
C ASN A 115 8.83 -18.05 8.29
N LYS A 116 7.54 -17.86 8.06
CA LYS A 116 6.51 -18.84 8.46
C LYS A 116 6.47 -20.06 7.55
N ILE A 117 6.67 -19.90 6.24
CA ILE A 117 6.76 -21.02 5.30
C ILE A 117 7.94 -21.93 5.65
N ASN A 118 9.11 -21.35 5.96
CA ASN A 118 10.28 -22.13 6.38
C ASN A 118 10.03 -22.92 7.68
N GLN A 119 9.27 -22.37 8.62
CA GLN A 119 8.88 -23.07 9.86
C GLN A 119 7.87 -24.20 9.59
N PHE A 120 6.92 -23.98 8.69
CA PHE A 120 5.85 -24.93 8.39
C PHE A 120 6.31 -26.08 7.48
N PHE A 121 7.23 -25.82 6.55
CA PHE A 121 7.79 -26.80 5.62
C PHE A 121 9.32 -26.87 5.74
N PRO A 122 9.86 -27.48 6.81
CA PRO A 122 11.31 -27.49 7.07
C PRO A 122 12.15 -28.19 5.99
N ASN A 123 11.52 -29.07 5.20
CA ASN A 123 12.16 -29.76 4.07
C ASN A 123 12.31 -28.86 2.82
N ILE A 124 11.57 -27.76 2.75
CA ILE A 124 11.66 -26.75 1.71
C ILE A 124 12.52 -25.62 2.27
N LYS A 125 13.85 -25.77 2.17
CA LYS A 125 14.81 -24.74 2.61
C LYS A 125 14.84 -23.59 1.60
N LEU A 126 13.82 -22.73 1.59
CA LEU A 126 13.76 -21.57 0.69
C LEU A 126 14.82 -20.51 1.06
N ILE A 127 15.02 -20.22 2.35
CA ILE A 127 16.11 -19.37 2.86
C ILE A 127 16.59 -19.90 4.22
N ALA A 128 17.12 -21.12 4.27
CA ALA A 128 17.69 -21.66 5.51
C ALA A 128 19.13 -21.13 5.70
N GLY A 129 19.30 -20.05 6.46
CA GLY A 129 20.62 -19.60 6.94
C GLY A 129 20.88 -18.08 6.96
N GLN A 130 20.02 -17.26 6.36
CA GLN A 130 20.17 -15.80 6.43
C GLN A 130 19.57 -15.30 7.75
N SER A 131 20.32 -14.46 8.48
CA SER A 131 19.74 -13.76 9.64
C SER A 131 18.65 -12.80 9.17
N THR A 132 17.61 -12.58 9.98
CA THR A 132 16.54 -11.61 9.68
C THR A 132 17.08 -10.24 9.27
N LEU A 133 18.25 -9.85 9.80
CA LEU A 133 18.97 -8.64 9.43
C LEU A 133 19.42 -8.63 7.96
N HIS A 134 19.97 -9.73 7.42
CA HIS A 134 20.38 -9.79 6.02
C HIS A 134 19.19 -9.62 5.07
N LEU A 135 18.02 -10.18 5.42
CA LEU A 135 16.80 -9.98 4.63
C LEU A 135 16.37 -8.52 4.64
N ILE A 136 16.37 -7.86 5.81
CA ILE A 136 16.06 -6.42 5.92
C ILE A 136 17.02 -5.59 5.05
N PHE A 137 18.33 -5.87 5.09
CA PHE A 137 19.31 -5.17 4.25
C PHE A 137 19.07 -5.38 2.75
N ILE A 138 18.74 -6.62 2.33
CA ILE A 138 18.38 -6.91 0.94
C ILE A 138 17.14 -6.12 0.52
N PHE A 139 16.12 -6.02 1.38
CA PHE A 139 14.90 -5.28 1.06
C PHE A 139 15.12 -3.76 0.99
N ILE A 140 15.91 -3.20 1.90
CA ILE A 140 16.30 -1.79 1.86
C ILE A 140 17.10 -1.51 0.57
N ALA A 141 18.08 -2.35 0.26
CA ALA A 141 18.88 -2.23 -0.96
C ALA A 141 18.01 -2.34 -2.22
N ALA A 142 17.06 -3.29 -2.26
CA ALA A 142 16.12 -3.45 -3.36
C ALA A 142 15.21 -2.23 -3.53
N PHE A 143 14.71 -1.66 -2.43
CA PHE A 143 13.91 -0.44 -2.46
C PHE A 143 14.68 0.74 -3.08
N PHE A 144 15.91 0.98 -2.61
CA PHE A 144 16.77 2.04 -3.17
C PHE A 144 17.20 1.75 -4.62
N LEU A 145 17.47 0.49 -4.95
CA LEU A 145 17.82 0.08 -6.31
C LEU A 145 16.65 0.30 -7.28
N ILE A 146 15.44 -0.11 -6.90
CA ILE A 146 14.23 0.15 -7.69
C ILE A 146 14.03 1.65 -7.86
N GLY A 147 14.19 2.45 -6.79
CA GLY A 147 14.15 3.91 -6.87
C GLY A 147 15.19 4.47 -7.84
N ALA A 148 16.43 3.98 -7.78
CA ALA A 148 17.50 4.40 -8.68
C ALA A 148 17.26 4.00 -10.14
N ILE A 149 16.75 2.79 -10.39
CA ILE A 149 16.36 2.33 -11.74
C ILE A 149 15.24 3.20 -12.30
N ILE A 150 14.22 3.50 -11.50
CA ILE A 150 13.14 4.41 -11.91
C ILE A 150 13.73 5.78 -12.25
N LEU A 151 14.56 6.37 -11.39
CA LEU A 151 15.24 7.63 -11.66
C LEU A 151 16.04 7.61 -12.96
N ALA A 152 16.80 6.54 -13.22
CA ALA A 152 17.62 6.38 -14.43
C ALA A 152 16.82 6.15 -15.71
N LEU A 153 15.63 5.54 -15.63
CA LEU A 153 14.75 5.34 -16.79
C LEU A 153 14.00 6.63 -17.19
N PHE A 154 13.89 7.60 -16.29
CA PHE A 154 13.16 8.85 -16.51
C PHE A 154 14.07 10.11 -16.55
N SER A 155 15.39 9.95 -16.48
CA SER A 155 16.42 10.97 -16.69
C SER A 155 17.01 10.89 -18.09
#